data_AF-N9LMT8-F1
#
_entry.id   AF-N9LMT8-F1
#
_cell.length_a   1.000
_cell.length_b   1.000
_cell.length_c   1.000
_cell.angle_alpha   90.00
_cell.angle_beta   90.00
_cell.angle_gamma   90.00
#
_symmetry.space_group_name_H-M   'P 1'
#
loop_
_entity.id
_entity.type
_entity.pdbx_description
1 polymer ?
#
loop_
_entity_poly.entity_id
_entity_poly.type
_entity_poly.pdbx_seq_one_letter_code
_entity_poly.pdbx_strand_id
1 'polypeptide(L)'
;MSINPMELLKQKVSSVIVNDQTCLVNEKNDVLSRFYPVFLHRFLEKPELVDQLKEKLTPSVFDLLEENERVKNALLLRLAAGKVSVAEAELTLNRAIPKSLAVLSNEVGNDAISIIHYLREHKQSINALLPNWSDEVLSLLKEVAVPVQSIHEEPVELDLPPAKKPYRFFPFLTLIFASFSLVCLYQLIK
;
A
#
# COMPACT_ATOMS: atom_id res chain seq x y z
N MET A 1 12.48 27.86 17.58
CA MET A 1 11.87 27.45 16.30
C MET A 1 11.87 25.95 16.26
N SER A 2 10.72 25.33 16.03
CA SER A 2 10.62 23.88 15.88
C SER A 2 11.42 23.44 14.64
N ILE A 3 12.09 22.28 14.74
CA ILE A 3 12.81 21.68 13.61
C ILE A 3 11.84 21.46 12.45
N ASN A 4 12.32 21.50 11.20
CA ASN A 4 11.46 21.20 10.06
C ASN A 4 10.97 19.74 10.12
N PRO A 5 9.66 19.45 9.91
CA PRO A 5 9.12 18.09 10.00
C PRO A 5 9.85 17.08 9.10
N MET A 6 10.28 17.50 7.91
CA MET A 6 11.02 16.65 6.99
C MET A 6 12.38 16.23 7.54
N GLU A 7 13.11 17.17 8.13
CA GLU A 7 14.42 16.90 8.73
C GLU A 7 14.29 16.08 10.01
N LEU A 8 13.24 16.35 10.80
CA LEU A 8 12.89 15.56 11.98
C LEU A 8 12.69 14.07 11.63
N LEU A 9 11.87 13.77 10.61
CA LEU A 9 11.60 12.40 10.19
C LEU A 9 12.83 11.72 9.60
N LYS A 10 13.61 12.41 8.76
CA LYS A 10 14.88 11.86 8.24
C LYS A 10 15.85 11.51 9.36
N GLN A 11 15.99 12.36 10.37
CA GLN A 11 16.94 12.15 11.47
C GLN A 11 16.49 11.04 12.42
N LYS A 12 15.22 11.04 12.83
CA LYS A 12 14.72 10.16 13.90
C LYS A 12 14.07 8.86 13.40
N VAL A 13 13.54 8.83 12.17
CA VAL A 13 12.84 7.65 11.63
C VAL A 13 13.72 6.88 10.64
N SER A 14 14.33 7.55 9.67
CA SER A 14 15.14 6.83 8.67
C SER A 14 16.30 6.09 9.31
N SER A 15 16.99 6.69 10.28
CA SER A 15 18.09 6.05 11.01
C SER A 15 17.67 4.74 11.67
N VAL A 16 16.48 4.68 12.27
CA VAL A 16 15.95 3.49 12.93
C VAL A 16 15.55 2.44 11.90
N ILE A 17 14.77 2.82 10.88
CA ILE A 17 14.25 1.87 9.87
C ILE A 17 15.37 1.25 9.03
N VAL A 18 16.36 2.06 8.68
CA VAL A 18 17.44 1.66 7.77
C VAL A 18 18.50 0.83 8.50
N ASN A 19 18.77 1.10 9.78
CA ASN A 19 19.79 0.37 10.54
C ASN A 19 19.31 -1.02 11.04
N ASP A 20 18.00 -1.25 11.10
CA ASP A 20 17.44 -2.52 11.56
C ASP A 20 17.67 -3.68 10.55
N GLN A 21 18.10 -3.41 9.31
CA GLN A 21 18.27 -4.42 8.26
C GLN A 21 19.54 -4.18 7.43
N THR A 22 20.43 -5.18 7.36
CA THR A 22 21.77 -5.09 6.72
C THR A 22 21.75 -4.99 5.19
N CYS A 23 20.58 -5.02 4.54
CA CYS A 23 20.44 -4.96 3.08
C CYS A 23 19.57 -3.77 2.61
N LEU A 24 19.92 -3.23 1.44
CA LEU A 24 19.17 -2.19 0.72
C LEU A 24 19.00 -0.87 1.50
N VAL A 25 19.98 -0.53 2.35
CA VAL A 25 20.00 0.65 3.22
C VAL A 25 19.74 1.94 2.43
N ASN A 26 20.45 2.12 1.32
CA ASN A 26 20.38 3.33 0.51
C ASN A 26 19.03 3.45 -0.20
N GLU A 27 18.53 2.32 -0.72
CA GLU A 27 17.30 2.25 -1.47
C GLU A 27 16.08 2.47 -0.58
N LYS A 28 16.09 1.91 0.65
CA LYS A 28 15.06 2.19 1.67
C LYS A 28 15.07 3.65 2.08
N ASN A 29 16.26 4.22 2.29
CA ASN A 29 16.36 5.65 2.60
C ASN A 29 15.83 6.52 1.44
N ASP A 30 16.11 6.15 0.18
CA ASP A 30 15.58 6.84 -1.01
C ASP A 30 14.05 6.73 -1.08
N VAL A 31 13.48 5.56 -0.80
CA VAL A 31 12.03 5.36 -0.68
C VAL A 31 11.43 6.25 0.42
N LEU A 32 12.02 6.25 1.62
CA LEU A 32 11.54 7.06 2.76
C LEU A 32 11.63 8.56 2.47
N SER A 33 12.71 9.00 1.83
CA SER A 33 12.92 10.41 1.49
C SER A 33 11.82 10.96 0.56
N ARG A 34 11.32 10.12 -0.36
CA ARG A 34 10.21 10.43 -1.27
C ARG A 34 8.85 10.24 -0.62
N PHE A 35 8.74 9.36 0.36
CA PHE A 35 7.50 9.08 1.08
C PHE A 35 7.14 10.16 2.12
N TYR A 36 8.08 10.65 2.92
CA TYR A 36 7.79 11.61 3.99
C TYR A 36 7.02 12.87 3.54
N PRO A 37 7.36 13.57 2.43
CA PRO A 37 6.60 14.75 2.04
C PRO A 37 5.16 14.38 1.66
N VAL A 38 4.95 13.21 1.04
CA VAL A 38 3.60 12.68 0.75
C VAL A 38 2.85 12.39 2.04
N PHE A 39 3.47 11.68 2.99
CA PHE A 39 2.89 11.36 4.29
C PHE A 39 2.45 12.61 5.06
N LEU A 40 3.31 13.62 5.14
CA LEU A 40 3.00 14.88 5.82
C LEU A 40 1.93 15.69 5.09
N HIS A 41 1.97 15.71 3.75
CA HIS A 41 0.96 16.37 2.94
C HIS A 41 -0.42 15.73 3.14
N ARG A 42 -0.52 14.41 3.31
CA ARG A 42 -1.78 13.73 3.60
C ARG A 42 -2.42 14.19 4.90
N PHE A 43 -1.65 14.45 5.96
CA PHE A 43 -2.19 15.04 7.19
C PHE A 43 -2.65 16.50 7.00
N LEU A 44 -1.97 17.26 6.15
CA LEU A 44 -2.41 18.61 5.81
C LEU A 44 -3.72 18.63 5.01
N GLU A 45 -3.93 17.67 4.10
CA GLU A 45 -5.16 17.53 3.34
C GLU A 45 -6.32 16.98 4.19
N LYS A 46 -6.05 15.93 4.99
CA LYS A 46 -7.05 15.26 5.83
C LYS A 46 -6.53 15.11 7.27
N PRO A 47 -6.71 16.14 8.12
CA PRO A 47 -6.25 16.15 9.51
C PRO A 47 -6.74 14.97 10.36
N GLU A 48 -7.94 14.47 10.07
CA GLU A 48 -8.58 13.33 10.75
C GLU A 48 -7.73 12.04 10.68
N LEU A 49 -6.88 11.90 9.66
CA LEU A 49 -6.01 10.73 9.51
C LEU A 49 -5.02 10.57 10.66
N VAL A 50 -4.66 11.66 11.35
CA VAL A 50 -3.72 11.60 12.47
C VAL A 50 -4.30 10.75 13.59
N ASP A 51 -5.52 11.04 14.03
CA ASP A 51 -6.16 10.28 15.11
C ASP A 51 -6.58 8.89 14.64
N GLN A 52 -7.11 8.74 13.42
CA GLN A 52 -7.45 7.43 12.86
C GLN A 52 -6.28 6.46 12.82
N LEU A 53 -5.08 6.92 12.44
CA LEU A 53 -3.88 6.07 12.42
C LEU A 53 -3.34 5.80 13.83
N LYS A 54 -3.51 6.72 14.77
CA LYS A 54 -3.08 6.52 16.17
C LYS A 54 -3.96 5.52 16.92
N GLU A 55 -5.24 5.44 16.58
CA GLU A 55 -6.17 4.46 17.16
C GLU A 55 -5.90 3.03 16.66
N LYS A 56 -5.29 2.88 15.48
CA LYS A 56 -4.92 1.58 14.92
C LYS A 56 -3.65 1.03 15.60
N LEU A 57 -3.69 -0.25 16.00
CA LEU A 57 -2.52 -0.94 16.59
C LEU A 57 -1.36 -1.07 15.59
N THR A 58 -1.69 -1.28 14.32
CA THR A 58 -0.73 -1.48 13.23
C THR A 58 -1.12 -0.61 12.05
N PRO A 59 -0.85 0.71 12.10
CA PRO A 59 -1.17 1.61 11.00
C PRO A 59 -0.33 1.26 9.77
N SER A 60 -0.98 1.24 8.61
CA SER A 60 -0.40 0.86 7.33
C SER A 60 -0.57 1.94 6.26
N VAL A 61 0.12 1.78 5.14
CA VAL A 61 -0.04 2.64 3.96
C VAL A 61 -1.46 2.55 3.41
N PHE A 62 -2.11 1.38 3.53
CA PHE A 62 -3.49 1.21 3.11
C PHE A 62 -4.43 2.11 3.93
N ASP A 63 -4.21 2.19 5.24
CA ASP A 63 -4.98 3.06 6.15
C ASP A 63 -4.74 4.54 5.85
N LEU A 64 -3.48 4.92 5.59
CA LEU A 64 -3.09 6.30 5.22
C LEU A 64 -3.77 6.78 3.92
N LEU A 65 -4.04 5.84 3.02
CA LEU A 65 -4.64 6.07 1.71
C LEU A 65 -6.14 5.71 1.69
N GLU A 66 -6.80 5.76 2.85
CA GLU A 66 -8.26 5.62 2.96
C GLU A 66 -8.77 4.31 2.35
N GLU A 67 -8.01 3.22 2.53
CA GLU A 67 -8.37 1.87 2.07
C GLU A 67 -8.55 1.77 0.54
N ASN A 68 -7.83 2.62 -0.21
CA ASN A 68 -7.84 2.62 -1.67
C ASN A 68 -6.66 1.83 -2.26
N GLU A 69 -6.95 0.59 -2.69
CA GLU A 69 -5.95 -0.31 -3.31
C GLU A 69 -5.32 0.29 -4.58
N ARG A 70 -6.10 1.00 -5.40
CA ARG A 70 -5.60 1.58 -6.64
C ARG A 70 -4.53 2.64 -6.37
N VAL A 71 -4.80 3.54 -5.41
CA VAL A 71 -3.86 4.59 -5.00
C VAL A 71 -2.64 3.98 -4.32
N LYS A 72 -2.84 2.99 -3.42
CA LYS A 72 -1.75 2.28 -2.75
C LYS A 72 -0.78 1.68 -3.76
N ASN A 73 -1.29 0.92 -4.72
CA ASN A 73 -0.46 0.26 -5.72
C ASN A 73 0.27 1.28 -6.62
N ALA A 74 -0.41 2.35 -7.05
CA ALA A 74 0.21 3.43 -7.81
C ALA A 74 1.34 4.13 -7.01
N LEU A 75 1.10 4.43 -5.74
CA LEU A 75 2.09 5.04 -4.84
C LEU A 75 3.32 4.13 -4.69
N LEU A 76 3.11 2.86 -4.34
CA LEU A 76 4.20 1.92 -4.10
C LEU A 76 5.05 1.69 -5.36
N LEU A 77 4.42 1.61 -6.54
CA LEU A 77 5.14 1.50 -7.82
C LEU A 77 6.04 2.71 -8.08
N ARG A 78 5.53 3.93 -7.85
CA ARG A 78 6.31 5.17 -8.03
C ARG A 78 7.45 5.29 -7.01
N LEU A 79 7.22 4.89 -5.76
CA LEU A 79 8.23 4.90 -4.71
C LEU A 79 9.32 3.85 -4.93
N ALA A 80 8.95 2.63 -5.31
CA ALA A 80 9.90 1.56 -5.61
C ALA A 80 10.85 1.96 -6.75
N ALA A 81 10.35 2.63 -7.79
CA ALA A 81 11.10 3.10 -8.95
C ALA A 81 12.06 2.05 -9.56
N GLY A 82 11.69 0.76 -9.47
CA GLY A 82 12.49 -0.36 -9.94
C GLY A 82 13.75 -0.70 -9.11
N LYS A 83 14.04 0.06 -8.04
CA LYS A 83 15.22 -0.16 -7.17
C LYS A 83 14.96 -1.14 -6.03
N VAL A 84 13.72 -1.20 -5.58
CA VAL A 84 13.25 -2.05 -4.48
C VAL A 84 12.00 -2.79 -4.95
N SER A 85 11.73 -4.00 -4.43
CA SER A 85 10.46 -4.66 -4.71
C SER A 85 9.30 -3.88 -4.09
N VAL A 86 8.12 -3.95 -4.71
CA VAL A 86 6.90 -3.28 -4.20
C VAL A 86 6.59 -3.73 -2.77
N ALA A 87 6.72 -5.03 -2.48
CA ALA A 87 6.50 -5.59 -1.16
C ALA A 87 7.48 -5.06 -0.10
N GLU A 88 8.76 -4.89 -0.46
CA GLU A 88 9.75 -4.35 0.48
C GLU A 88 9.56 -2.84 0.70
N ALA A 89 9.13 -2.09 -0.33
CA ALA A 89 8.74 -0.70 -0.19
C ALA A 89 7.52 -0.56 0.75
N GLU A 90 6.49 -1.39 0.58
CA GLU A 90 5.31 -1.41 1.45
C GLU A 90 5.69 -1.73 2.90
N LEU A 91 6.51 -2.76 3.11
CA LEU A 91 7.00 -3.13 4.43
C LEU A 91 7.78 -1.99 5.10
N THR A 92 8.64 -1.32 4.33
CA THR A 92 9.44 -0.17 4.79
C THR A 92 8.53 0.98 5.23
N LEU A 93 7.52 1.32 4.43
CA LEU A 93 6.56 2.37 4.76
C LEU A 93 5.69 2.02 5.96
N ASN A 94 5.14 0.79 6.02
CA ASN A 94 4.31 0.32 7.13
C ASN A 94 5.05 0.37 8.48
N ARG A 95 6.37 0.18 8.47
CA ARG A 95 7.20 0.35 9.68
C ARG A 95 7.49 1.82 9.99
N ALA A 96 7.63 2.66 8.97
CA ALA A 96 7.94 4.07 9.12
C ALA A 96 6.75 4.90 9.62
N ILE A 97 5.51 4.56 9.24
CA ILE A 97 4.29 5.28 9.64
C ILE A 97 4.15 5.41 11.17
N PRO A 98 4.11 4.31 11.96
CA PRO A 98 3.93 4.41 13.41
C PRO A 98 5.10 5.14 14.08
N LYS A 99 6.34 4.94 13.60
CA LYS A 99 7.51 5.66 14.12
C LYS A 99 7.45 7.16 13.81
N SER A 100 6.97 7.52 12.62
CA SER A 100 6.79 8.93 12.23
C SER A 100 5.73 9.61 13.09
N LEU A 101 4.60 8.96 13.33
CA LEU A 101 3.56 9.45 14.24
C LEU A 101 4.09 9.64 15.66
N ALA A 102 4.84 8.67 16.19
CA ALA A 102 5.44 8.77 17.51
C ALA A 102 6.44 9.93 17.60
N VAL A 103 7.29 10.10 16.58
CA VAL A 103 8.27 11.20 16.51
C VAL A 103 7.58 12.56 16.46
N LEU A 104 6.53 12.72 15.64
CA LEU A 104 5.75 13.96 15.58
C LEU A 104 5.08 14.25 16.92
N SER A 105 4.44 13.25 17.52
CA SER A 105 3.76 13.37 18.82
C SER A 105 4.71 13.77 19.94
N ASN A 106 5.92 13.22 19.94
CA ASN A 106 6.95 13.56 20.93
C ASN A 106 7.55 14.96 20.74
N GLU A 107 7.51 15.50 19.51
CA GLU A 107 8.08 16.82 19.22
C GLU A 107 7.12 17.96 19.59
N VAL A 108 5.82 17.80 19.29
CA VAL A 108 4.86 18.92 19.40
C VAL A 108 3.64 18.65 20.28
N GLY A 109 3.46 17.42 20.76
CA GLY A 109 2.30 17.02 21.57
C GLY A 109 1.52 15.87 20.93
N ASN A 110 0.89 15.06 21.79
CA ASN A 110 0.18 13.84 21.37
C ASN A 110 -1.23 14.09 20.80
N ASP A 111 -1.70 15.33 20.71
CA ASP A 111 -3.00 15.65 20.12
C ASP A 111 -2.84 15.99 18.63
N ALA A 112 -3.84 15.64 17.81
CA ALA A 112 -3.80 15.92 16.37
C ALA A 112 -3.75 17.43 16.07
N ILE A 113 -4.33 18.27 16.92
CA ILE A 113 -4.38 19.72 16.69
C ILE A 113 -2.97 20.30 16.70
N SER A 114 -2.14 19.94 17.69
CA SER A 114 -0.75 20.37 17.81
C SER A 114 0.10 19.89 16.62
N ILE A 115 -0.05 18.62 16.24
CA ILE A 115 0.64 18.06 15.06
C ILE A 115 0.25 18.85 13.80
N ILE A 116 -1.03 19.09 13.57
CA ILE A 116 -1.52 19.78 12.38
C ILE A 116 -1.12 21.25 12.36
N HIS A 117 -1.16 21.93 13.51
CA HIS A 117 -0.66 23.31 13.62
C HIS A 117 0.81 23.38 13.22
N TYR A 118 1.64 22.51 13.78
CA TYR A 118 3.05 22.40 13.43
C TYR A 118 3.26 22.14 11.94
N LEU A 119 2.53 21.19 11.33
CA LEU A 119 2.65 20.94 9.89
C LEU A 119 2.22 22.15 9.04
N ARG A 120 1.22 22.92 9.48
CA ARG A 120 0.75 24.11 8.76
C ARG A 120 1.81 25.22 8.74
N GLU A 121 2.56 25.41 9.82
CA GLU A 121 3.69 26.35 9.87
C GLU A 121 4.77 26.01 8.82
N HIS A 122 4.92 24.73 8.50
CA HIS A 122 5.92 24.23 7.55
C HIS A 122 5.33 23.84 6.17
N LYS A 123 4.06 24.17 5.90
CA LYS A 123 3.31 23.73 4.69
C LYS A 123 4.06 24.00 3.38
N GLN A 124 4.64 25.19 3.24
CA GLN A 124 5.37 25.57 2.02
C GLN A 124 6.56 24.65 1.77
N SER A 125 7.33 24.34 2.82
CA SER A 125 8.49 23.45 2.72
C SER A 125 8.10 22.00 2.41
N ILE A 126 7.01 21.51 3.01
CA ILE A 126 6.48 20.17 2.76
C ILE A 126 6.05 20.05 1.29
N ASN A 127 5.25 21.01 0.80
CA ASN A 127 4.76 21.00 -0.57
C ASN A 127 5.88 21.15 -1.61
N ALA A 128 6.91 21.93 -1.31
CA ALA A 128 8.07 22.10 -2.20
C ALA A 128 8.90 20.80 -2.38
N LEU A 129 8.78 19.86 -1.44
CA LEU A 129 9.50 18.59 -1.45
C LEU A 129 8.65 17.42 -1.99
N LEU A 130 7.40 17.69 -2.40
CA LEU A 130 6.56 16.66 -2.99
C LEU A 130 7.16 16.17 -4.32
N PRO A 131 7.17 14.85 -4.57
CA PRO A 131 7.55 14.31 -5.86
C PRO A 131 6.62 14.85 -6.97
N ASN A 132 7.16 15.10 -8.16
CA ASN A 132 6.41 15.63 -9.31
C ASN A 132 5.22 14.76 -9.76
N TRP A 133 5.23 13.46 -9.44
CA TRP A 133 4.14 12.52 -9.73
C TRP A 133 3.08 12.43 -8.62
N SER A 134 3.30 13.08 -7.47
CA SER A 134 2.44 12.90 -6.29
C SER A 134 1.01 13.38 -6.54
N ASP A 135 0.83 14.51 -7.20
CA ASP A 135 -0.50 15.03 -7.55
C ASP A 135 -1.30 14.06 -8.43
N GLU A 136 -0.64 13.44 -9.43
CA GLU A 136 -1.25 12.43 -10.30
C GLU A 136 -1.79 11.25 -9.47
N VAL A 137 -0.97 10.71 -8.57
CA VAL A 137 -1.34 9.55 -7.75
C VAL A 137 -2.40 9.90 -6.70
N LEU A 138 -2.25 11.03 -6.01
CA LEU A 138 -3.14 11.43 -4.92
C LEU A 138 -4.48 11.96 -5.43
N SER A 139 -4.55 12.48 -6.66
CA SER A 139 -5.82 12.90 -7.27
C SER A 139 -6.83 11.77 -7.38
N LEU A 140 -6.37 10.52 -7.50
CA LEU A 140 -7.20 9.32 -7.54
C LEU A 140 -7.95 9.06 -6.22
N LEU A 141 -7.55 9.68 -5.10
CA LEU A 141 -8.33 9.63 -3.84
C LEU A 141 -9.58 10.50 -3.89
N LYS A 142 -9.56 11.55 -4.73
CA LYS A 142 -10.67 12.51 -4.90
C LYS A 142 -11.65 12.04 -5.96
N GLU A 143 -11.24 11.12 -6.82
CA GLU A 143 -12.11 10.45 -7.76
C GLU A 143 -13.09 9.59 -6.95
N VAL A 144 -14.29 10.13 -6.74
CA VAL A 144 -15.41 9.38 -6.18
C VAL A 144 -15.49 8.10 -6.99
N ALA A 145 -15.33 6.96 -6.33
CA ALA A 145 -15.56 5.68 -6.95
C ALA A 145 -16.98 5.70 -7.53
N VAL A 146 -17.09 6.01 -8.82
CA VAL A 146 -18.27 5.65 -9.58
C VAL A 146 -18.31 4.15 -9.36
N PRO A 147 -19.33 3.60 -8.70
CA PRO A 147 -19.43 2.17 -8.55
C PRO A 147 -19.31 1.65 -9.97
N VAL A 148 -18.25 0.88 -10.22
CA VAL A 148 -18.16 0.10 -11.43
C VAL A 148 -19.40 -0.76 -11.33
N GLN A 149 -20.46 -0.35 -12.03
CA GLN A 149 -21.57 -1.23 -12.31
C GLN A 149 -20.87 -2.44 -12.91
N SER A 150 -20.85 -3.53 -12.15
CA SER A 150 -20.63 -4.83 -12.73
C SER A 150 -21.53 -4.85 -13.94
N ILE A 151 -20.95 -4.79 -15.13
CA ILE A 151 -21.67 -5.14 -16.34
C ILE A 151 -22.00 -6.61 -16.08
N HIS A 152 -23.17 -6.84 -15.50
CA HIS A 152 -23.89 -8.05 -15.80
C HIS A 152 -24.02 -8.00 -17.31
N GLU A 153 -23.21 -8.80 -18.00
CA GLU A 153 -23.61 -9.31 -19.30
C GLU A 153 -24.94 -10.02 -19.07
N GLU A 154 -26.01 -9.23 -19.16
CA GLU A 154 -27.35 -9.73 -19.39
C GLU A 154 -27.29 -10.39 -20.77
N PRO A 155 -27.45 -11.72 -20.86
CA PRO A 155 -27.34 -12.40 -22.13
C PRO A 155 -28.45 -11.88 -23.03
N VAL A 156 -28.08 -11.18 -24.10
CA VAL A 156 -29.00 -10.85 -25.19
C VAL A 156 -29.52 -12.17 -25.76
N GLU A 157 -30.80 -12.43 -25.53
CA GLU A 157 -31.52 -13.59 -26.02
C GLU A 157 -31.62 -13.48 -27.56
N LEU A 158 -30.71 -14.15 -28.26
CA LEU A 158 -30.79 -14.37 -29.70
C LEU A 158 -31.71 -15.56 -29.98
N ASP A 159 -32.89 -15.23 -30.47
CA ASP A 159 -33.92 -16.17 -30.91
C ASP A 159 -33.46 -16.93 -32.16
N LEU A 160 -33.10 -18.23 -32.04
CA LEU A 160 -32.79 -19.17 -33.13
C LEU A 160 -33.05 -20.64 -32.70
N PRO A 161 -33.39 -21.55 -33.65
CA PRO A 161 -34.38 -22.63 -33.54
C PRO A 161 -33.96 -23.91 -32.74
N PRO A 162 -34.91 -24.81 -32.41
CA PRO A 162 -34.77 -25.75 -31.30
C PRO A 162 -33.84 -26.95 -31.54
N ALA A 163 -33.02 -27.19 -30.51
CA ALA A 163 -32.58 -28.45 -29.93
C ALA A 163 -32.26 -29.65 -30.85
N LYS A 164 -30.96 -29.92 -31.01
CA LYS A 164 -30.44 -31.30 -31.09
C LYS A 164 -29.63 -31.57 -29.83
N LYS A 165 -30.08 -32.52 -29.00
CA LYS A 165 -29.33 -32.99 -27.83
C LYS A 165 -28.09 -33.75 -28.28
N PRO A 166 -26.92 -33.52 -27.64
CA PRO A 166 -25.97 -34.60 -27.49
C PRO A 166 -25.53 -34.77 -26.02
N TYR A 167 -25.83 -35.97 -25.55
CA TYR A 167 -25.02 -36.85 -24.71
C TYR A 167 -24.40 -36.34 -23.39
N ARG A 168 -24.97 -36.88 -22.31
CA ARG A 168 -24.55 -36.82 -20.91
C ARG A 168 -23.28 -37.66 -20.72
N PHE A 169 -22.12 -37.04 -20.48
CA PHE A 169 -20.92 -37.75 -20.01
C PHE A 169 -20.71 -37.48 -18.52
N PHE A 170 -20.80 -38.57 -17.74
CA PHE A 170 -20.49 -38.70 -16.32
C PHE A 170 -18.98 -39.01 -16.12
N PRO A 171 -18.45 -38.90 -14.89
CA PRO A 171 -17.04 -38.64 -14.60
C PRO A 171 -16.18 -39.91 -14.67
N PHE A 172 -15.10 -39.86 -15.45
CA PHE A 172 -14.06 -40.90 -15.48
C PHE A 172 -12.64 -40.34 -15.25
N LEU A 173 -12.52 -39.18 -14.58
CA LEU A 173 -11.20 -38.57 -14.32
C LEU A 173 -10.57 -38.95 -12.97
N THR A 174 -11.09 -39.96 -12.27
CA THR A 174 -10.57 -40.37 -10.94
C THR A 174 -9.67 -41.61 -10.96
N LEU A 175 -9.44 -42.25 -12.12
CA LEU A 175 -8.67 -43.51 -12.18
C LEU A 175 -7.18 -43.34 -12.56
N ILE A 176 -6.74 -42.15 -13.01
CA ILE A 176 -5.36 -41.95 -13.49
C ILE A 176 -4.40 -41.56 -12.34
N PHE A 177 -4.90 -40.96 -11.25
CA PHE A 177 -4.05 -40.58 -10.11
C PHE A 177 -3.66 -41.74 -9.18
N ALA A 178 -4.45 -42.82 -9.12
CA ALA A 178 -4.22 -43.92 -8.19
C ALA A 178 -3.08 -44.88 -8.64
N SER A 179 -2.76 -44.95 -9.94
CA SER A 179 -1.71 -45.85 -10.45
C SER A 179 -0.30 -45.27 -10.34
N PHE A 180 -0.15 -43.94 -10.27
CA PHE A 180 1.17 -43.29 -10.17
C PHE A 180 1.76 -43.39 -8.75
N SER A 181 0.90 -43.46 -7.71
CA SER A 181 1.36 -43.52 -6.32
C SER A 181 2.00 -44.86 -5.94
N LEU A 182 1.61 -45.97 -6.58
CA LEU A 182 2.13 -47.30 -6.26
C LEU A 182 3.51 -47.56 -6.88
N VAL A 183 3.76 -47.02 -8.08
CA VAL A 183 5.04 -47.16 -8.79
C VAL A 183 6.14 -46.32 -8.12
N CYS A 184 5.79 -45.14 -7.59
CA CYS A 184 6.74 -44.26 -6.90
C CYS A 184 7.21 -44.84 -5.56
N LEU A 185 6.34 -45.57 -4.84
CA LEU A 185 6.70 -46.19 -3.56
C LEU A 185 7.56 -47.46 -3.73
N TYR A 186 7.42 -48.18 -4.85
CA TYR A 186 8.23 -49.36 -5.15
C TYR A 186 9.69 -49.03 -5.52
N GLN A 187 9.94 -47.85 -6.11
CA GLN A 187 11.30 -47.38 -6.42
C GLN A 187 12.10 -46.90 -5.19
N LEU A 188 11.43 -46.63 -4.06
CA LEU A 188 12.07 -46.18 -2.81
C LEU A 188 12.50 -47.33 -1.87
N ILE A 189 12.13 -48.58 -2.19
CA ILE A 189 12.37 -49.76 -1.34
C ILE A 189 13.42 -50.72 -1.93
N LYS A 190 14.08 -50.36 -3.04
CA LYS A 190 15.18 -51.13 -3.64
C LYS A 190 16.50 -50.38 -3.51
#